data_AF-A0A0U5NYX6-F1
#
_entry.id   AF-A0A0U5NYX6-F1
#
_cell.length_a   1.000
_cell.length_b   1.000
_cell.length_c   1.000
_cell.angle_alpha   90.00
_cell.angle_beta   90.00
_cell.angle_gamma   90.00
#
_symmetry.space_group_name_H-M   'P 1'
#
loop_
_entity.id
_entity.type
_entity.pdbx_description
1 polymer ?
#
loop_
_entity_poly.entity_id
_entity_poly.type
_entity_poly.pdbx_seq_one_letter_code
_entity_poly.pdbx_strand_id
1 'polypeptide(L)'
;MFIDTHSKESMEETLCALMNITTDELYTIIAEIRDRAGDDYDVWKSGIRDLINQHLPDSLPDEILLFHLARRLQGTEDDVVARNLLNLLTTENTFSKVLKEHKVEFYEEDGHIETVYNGKKVDWERCWNGNSSYMKSRLGYFKGREDYCFNGFAFKDLLYKNSYARNLSGVPEFIGQLIECLGCRELGYYFMEHSKYYCYEYKIPIDRVMFDDHDSYSTGMKQKYLIECVIERLRDYVYSNPRYMYDHENPVLRLADDDILPASYFVSKEIITGDMLR
;
A
#
# COMPACT_ATOMS: atom_id res chain seq x y z
N MET A 1 17.29 8.79 -6.19
CA MET A 1 18.01 7.63 -5.63
C MET A 1 17.03 6.86 -4.76
N PHE A 2 16.93 5.54 -4.96
CA PHE A 2 16.01 4.67 -4.22
C PHE A 2 16.68 3.33 -3.93
N ILE A 3 16.12 2.57 -2.98
CA ILE A 3 16.45 1.16 -2.78
C ILE A 3 15.46 0.34 -3.60
N ASP A 4 15.97 -0.56 -4.44
CA ASP A 4 15.14 -1.41 -5.28
C ASP A 4 14.62 -2.60 -4.46
N THR A 5 13.31 -2.63 -4.22
CA THR A 5 12.61 -3.63 -3.39
C THR A 5 11.91 -4.72 -4.21
N HIS A 6 12.25 -4.88 -5.49
CA HIS A 6 11.67 -5.92 -6.37
C HIS A 6 12.07 -7.34 -6.00
N SER A 7 13.30 -7.53 -5.54
CA SER A 7 13.83 -8.85 -5.16
C SER A 7 14.85 -8.74 -4.04
N LYS A 8 15.17 -9.89 -3.44
CA LYS A 8 16.27 -9.99 -2.46
C LYS A 8 17.58 -9.43 -3.03
N GLU A 9 17.94 -9.86 -4.24
CA GLU A 9 19.19 -9.48 -4.90
C GLU A 9 19.23 -7.98 -5.21
N SER A 10 18.12 -7.40 -5.63
CA SER A 10 18.02 -5.96 -5.92
C SER A 10 18.17 -5.13 -4.63
N MET A 11 17.58 -5.61 -3.53
CA MET A 11 17.75 -5.00 -2.21
C MET A 11 19.20 -5.09 -1.73
N GLU A 12 19.84 -6.27 -1.87
CA GLU A 12 21.25 -6.45 -1.54
C GLU A 12 22.14 -5.47 -2.33
N GLU A 13 21.98 -5.44 -3.66
CA GLU A 13 22.79 -4.60 -4.55
C GLU A 13 22.65 -3.12 -4.21
N THR A 14 21.41 -2.63 -4.14
CA THR A 14 21.16 -1.19 -3.91
C THR A 14 21.49 -0.76 -2.49
N LEU A 15 21.25 -1.60 -1.47
CA LEU A 15 21.65 -1.31 -0.10
C LEU A 15 23.18 -1.32 0.07
N CYS A 16 23.86 -2.32 -0.49
CA CYS A 16 25.32 -2.42 -0.42
C CYS A 16 25.99 -1.22 -1.12
N ALA A 17 25.48 -0.83 -2.30
CA ALA A 17 25.95 0.36 -3.01
C ALA A 17 25.69 1.63 -2.20
N LEU A 18 24.53 1.74 -1.55
CA LEU A 18 24.17 2.87 -0.68
C LEU A 18 25.11 2.96 0.53
N MET A 19 25.45 1.85 1.16
CA MET A 19 26.26 1.80 2.39
C MET A 19 27.76 1.68 2.13
N ASN A 20 28.17 1.58 0.86
CA ASN A 20 29.54 1.34 0.41
C ASN A 20 30.18 0.14 1.13
N ILE A 21 29.46 -0.98 1.16
CA ILE A 21 29.92 -2.27 1.70
C ILE A 21 29.66 -3.37 0.67
N THR A 22 30.31 -4.51 0.85
CA THR A 22 30.03 -5.73 0.09
C THR A 22 28.87 -6.51 0.71
N THR A 23 28.26 -7.41 -0.07
CA THR A 23 27.22 -8.32 0.43
C THR A 23 27.73 -9.23 1.56
N ASP A 24 28.98 -9.70 1.47
CA ASP A 24 29.61 -10.52 2.53
C ASP A 24 29.78 -9.73 3.84
N GLU A 25 30.19 -8.45 3.75
CA GLU A 25 30.27 -7.56 4.91
C GLU A 25 28.89 -7.30 5.52
N LEU A 26 27.88 -7.00 4.69
CA LEU A 26 26.50 -6.81 5.15
C LEU A 26 26.01 -8.00 5.99
N TYR A 27 26.18 -9.21 5.47
CA TYR A 27 25.72 -10.41 6.17
C TYR A 27 26.57 -10.79 7.38
N THR A 28 27.87 -10.48 7.36
CA THR A 28 28.74 -10.61 8.54
C THR A 28 28.22 -9.71 9.66
N ILE A 29 27.91 -8.44 9.36
CA ILE A 29 27.40 -7.49 10.35
C ILE A 29 26.01 -7.91 10.85
N ILE A 30 25.10 -8.35 9.97
CA ILE A 30 23.78 -8.87 10.38
C ILE A 30 23.93 -10.04 11.36
N ALA A 31 24.86 -10.97 11.10
CA ALA A 31 25.12 -12.09 11.99
C ALA A 31 25.68 -11.62 13.34
N GLU A 32 26.62 -10.68 13.36
CA GLU A 32 27.18 -10.11 14.59
C GLU A 32 26.15 -9.34 15.43
N ILE A 33 25.23 -8.61 14.80
CA ILE A 33 24.12 -7.95 15.51
C ILE A 33 23.20 -9.01 16.12
N ARG A 34 22.83 -10.04 15.35
CA ARG A 34 21.97 -11.13 15.84
C ARG A 34 22.60 -11.87 17.01
N ASP A 35 23.86 -12.27 16.90
CA ASP A 35 24.56 -13.02 17.94
C ASP A 35 24.64 -12.22 19.25
N ARG A 36 24.79 -10.89 19.16
CA ARG A 36 24.74 -10.00 20.32
C ARG A 36 23.32 -9.83 20.87
N ALA A 37 22.32 -9.75 20.01
CA ALA A 37 20.92 -9.52 20.40
C ALA A 37 20.27 -10.76 21.03
N GLY A 38 20.60 -11.97 20.56
CA GLY A 38 19.85 -13.17 20.92
C GLY A 38 18.38 -13.00 20.55
N ASP A 39 17.49 -13.13 21.55
CA ASP A 39 16.05 -12.92 21.39
C ASP A 39 15.60 -11.48 21.76
N ASP A 40 16.54 -10.58 22.10
CA ASP A 40 16.23 -9.20 22.50
C ASP A 40 16.05 -8.30 21.27
N TYR A 41 14.79 -7.93 21.02
CA TYR A 41 14.42 -7.09 19.88
C TYR A 41 14.97 -5.65 19.99
N ASP A 42 15.09 -5.09 21.18
CA ASP A 42 15.59 -3.73 21.38
C ASP A 42 17.09 -3.65 21.08
N VAL A 43 17.85 -4.67 21.52
CA VAL A 43 19.27 -4.80 21.17
C VAL A 43 19.45 -4.98 19.67
N TRP A 44 18.60 -5.79 19.03
CA TRP A 44 18.59 -5.93 17.57
C TRP A 44 18.36 -4.59 16.86
N LYS A 45 17.29 -3.86 17.23
CA LYS A 45 16.96 -2.57 16.61
C LYS A 45 18.06 -1.53 16.84
N SER A 46 18.67 -1.51 18.02
CA SER A 46 19.82 -0.64 18.30
C SER A 46 21.00 -0.99 17.39
N GLY A 47 21.31 -2.27 17.22
CA GLY A 47 22.40 -2.71 16.35
C GLY A 47 22.22 -2.35 14.89
N ILE A 48 20.99 -2.45 14.34
CA ILE A 48 20.70 -1.93 12.99
C ILE A 48 20.98 -0.43 12.92
N ARG A 49 20.49 0.36 13.89
CA ARG A 49 20.67 1.81 13.89
C ARG A 49 22.13 2.20 13.96
N ASP A 50 22.94 1.47 14.74
CA ASP A 50 24.38 1.65 14.80
C ASP A 50 25.04 1.39 13.44
N LEU A 51 24.69 0.28 12.78
CA LEU A 51 25.14 -0.04 11.42
C LEU A 51 24.78 1.09 10.44
N ILE A 52 23.52 1.54 10.43
CA ILE A 52 23.07 2.65 9.58
C ILE A 52 23.87 3.91 9.83
N ASN A 53 24.13 4.27 11.09
CA ASN A 53 24.88 5.49 11.42
C ASN A 53 26.38 5.37 11.10
N GLN A 54 26.97 4.17 11.18
CA GLN A 54 28.38 3.93 10.87
C GLN A 54 28.67 3.95 9.36
N HIS A 55 27.74 3.42 8.57
CA HIS A 55 27.84 3.30 7.12
C HIS A 55 26.88 4.24 6.38
N LEU A 56 26.50 5.35 7.03
CA LEU A 56 25.56 6.30 6.45
C LEU A 56 26.22 7.01 5.26
N PRO A 57 25.68 6.91 4.04
CA PRO A 57 26.17 7.69 2.91
C PRO A 57 25.90 9.19 3.08
N ASP A 58 26.64 10.01 2.34
CA ASP A 58 26.42 11.45 2.23
C ASP A 58 25.04 11.80 1.65
N SER A 59 24.43 10.87 0.91
CA SER A 59 23.08 10.98 0.35
C SER A 59 22.22 9.79 0.74
N LEU A 60 21.03 10.04 1.28
CA LEU A 60 20.03 9.01 1.61
C LEU A 60 18.97 8.88 0.50
N PRO A 61 18.22 7.75 0.43
CA PRO A 61 17.18 7.55 -0.58
C PRO A 61 16.15 8.69 -0.55
N ASP A 62 16.00 9.44 -1.62
CA ASP A 62 15.03 10.53 -1.76
C ASP A 62 13.74 10.09 -2.47
N GLU A 63 13.75 8.89 -3.05
CA GLU A 63 12.62 8.23 -3.67
C GLU A 63 12.37 6.85 -3.03
N ILE A 64 11.12 6.39 -3.10
CA ILE A 64 10.68 5.07 -2.62
C ILE A 64 9.71 4.46 -3.63
N LEU A 65 9.74 3.12 -3.75
CA LEU A 65 8.78 2.36 -4.54
C LEU A 65 7.49 2.13 -3.75
N LEU A 66 6.35 2.24 -4.42
CA LEU A 66 5.03 1.94 -3.90
C LEU A 66 4.31 0.99 -4.84
N PHE A 67 3.90 -0.16 -4.31
CA PHE A 67 3.17 -1.21 -5.01
C PHE A 67 1.69 -1.20 -4.59
N HIS A 68 0.85 -0.62 -5.45
CA HIS A 68 -0.58 -0.49 -5.20
C HIS A 68 -1.36 -1.64 -5.84
N LEU A 69 -2.13 -2.34 -5.02
CA LEU A 69 -2.98 -3.44 -5.45
C LEU A 69 -4.36 -2.91 -5.82
N ALA A 70 -4.76 -3.08 -7.08
CA ALA A 70 -6.03 -2.56 -7.57
C ALA A 70 -6.70 -3.47 -8.57
N ARG A 71 -8.01 -3.66 -8.41
CA ARG A 71 -8.88 -4.20 -9.44
C ARG A 71 -9.42 -3.06 -10.30
N ARG A 72 -9.09 -3.07 -11.59
CA ARG A 72 -9.46 -2.02 -12.56
C ARG A 72 -10.48 -2.56 -13.55
N LEU A 73 -11.50 -1.74 -13.82
CA LEU A 73 -12.48 -2.00 -14.88
C LEU A 73 -11.76 -2.08 -16.23
N GLN A 74 -12.24 -2.95 -17.12
CA GLN A 74 -11.67 -3.11 -18.46
C GLN A 74 -11.66 -1.77 -19.21
N GLY A 75 -10.54 -1.43 -19.84
CA GLY A 75 -10.33 -0.16 -20.53
C GLY A 75 -9.90 1.01 -19.63
N THR A 76 -9.69 0.76 -18.33
CA THR A 76 -9.21 1.79 -17.36
C THR A 76 -7.81 1.49 -16.83
N GLU A 77 -7.18 0.42 -17.29
CA GLU A 77 -5.87 -0.02 -16.81
C GLU A 77 -4.74 0.99 -17.06
N ASP A 78 -4.90 1.89 -18.03
CA ASP A 78 -3.93 2.96 -18.35
C ASP A 78 -4.25 4.29 -17.63
N ASP A 79 -5.35 4.36 -16.88
CA ASP A 79 -5.62 5.49 -15.98
C ASP A 79 -4.82 5.33 -14.69
N VAL A 80 -3.54 5.69 -14.78
CA VAL A 80 -2.52 5.54 -13.74
C VAL A 80 -2.41 6.76 -12.83
N VAL A 81 -3.38 7.69 -12.87
CA VAL A 81 -3.47 8.74 -11.86
C VAL A 81 -3.97 8.09 -10.56
N ALA A 82 -3.15 8.17 -9.53
CA ALA A 82 -3.43 7.61 -8.22
C ALA A 82 -4.28 8.60 -7.40
N ARG A 83 -5.58 8.54 -7.67
CA ARG A 83 -6.61 9.35 -7.00
C ARG A 83 -6.90 8.80 -5.60
N ASN A 84 -7.02 9.70 -4.63
CA ASN A 84 -7.65 9.37 -3.36
C ASN A 84 -9.14 9.01 -3.56
N LEU A 85 -9.75 8.39 -2.54
CA LEU A 85 -11.11 7.89 -2.60
C LEU A 85 -12.14 9.01 -2.84
N LEU A 86 -11.96 10.17 -2.21
CA LEU A 86 -12.82 11.33 -2.41
C LEU A 86 -12.88 11.72 -3.89
N ASN A 87 -11.73 11.99 -4.51
CA ASN A 87 -11.66 12.36 -5.91
C ASN A 87 -12.18 11.26 -6.84
N LEU A 88 -11.89 9.98 -6.54
CA LEU A 88 -12.37 8.85 -7.34
C LEU A 88 -13.91 8.76 -7.36
N LEU A 89 -14.56 9.04 -6.23
CA LEU A 89 -16.02 8.91 -6.10
C LEU A 89 -16.79 10.14 -6.58
N THR A 90 -16.27 11.35 -6.34
CA THR A 90 -17.04 12.60 -6.56
C THR A 90 -16.76 13.29 -7.89
N THR A 91 -15.80 12.80 -8.68
CA THR A 91 -15.51 13.31 -10.03
C THR A 91 -16.05 12.40 -11.12
N GLU A 92 -16.27 12.95 -12.31
CA GLU A 92 -16.67 12.15 -13.48
C GLU A 92 -15.49 11.33 -14.01
N ASN A 93 -15.58 10.01 -13.90
CA ASN A 93 -14.62 9.05 -14.41
C ASN A 93 -15.33 7.71 -14.68
N THR A 94 -14.63 6.72 -15.23
CA THR A 94 -15.27 5.43 -15.57
C THR A 94 -15.82 4.71 -14.34
N PHE A 95 -15.17 4.82 -13.18
CA PHE A 95 -15.63 4.20 -11.94
C PHE A 95 -16.94 4.82 -11.44
N SER A 96 -17.01 6.16 -11.36
CA SER A 96 -18.25 6.85 -10.95
C SER A 96 -19.39 6.67 -11.96
N LYS A 97 -19.10 6.55 -13.26
CA LYS A 97 -20.10 6.20 -14.29
C LYS A 97 -20.71 4.82 -14.07
N VAL A 98 -19.88 3.79 -13.85
CA VAL A 98 -20.37 2.43 -13.58
C VAL A 98 -21.23 2.38 -12.31
N LEU A 99 -20.81 3.07 -11.25
CA LEU A 99 -21.60 3.18 -10.02
C LEU A 99 -22.98 3.81 -10.30
N LYS A 100 -23.02 4.89 -11.08
CA LYS A 100 -24.26 5.59 -11.46
C LYS A 100 -25.19 4.73 -12.30
N GLU A 101 -24.67 3.91 -13.22
CA GLU A 101 -25.45 2.91 -13.98
C GLU A 101 -26.11 1.89 -13.05
N HIS A 102 -25.46 1.57 -11.93
CA HIS A 102 -25.99 0.74 -10.84
C HIS A 102 -26.77 1.55 -9.79
N LYS A 103 -27.14 2.79 -10.11
CA LYS A 103 -27.94 3.71 -9.29
C LYS A 103 -27.29 4.09 -7.96
N VAL A 104 -25.96 4.02 -7.89
CA VAL A 104 -25.15 4.51 -6.77
C VAL A 104 -24.43 5.78 -7.22
N GLU A 105 -24.65 6.88 -6.51
CA GLU A 105 -24.03 8.17 -6.80
C GLU A 105 -23.39 8.72 -5.53
N PHE A 106 -22.27 9.43 -5.69
CA PHE A 106 -21.52 10.06 -4.62
C PHE A 106 -21.34 11.54 -4.92
N TYR A 107 -21.40 12.38 -3.90
CA TYR A 107 -21.07 13.81 -3.99
C TYR A 107 -20.57 14.31 -2.65
N GLU A 108 -19.84 15.42 -2.68
CA GLU A 108 -19.36 16.06 -1.46
C GLU A 108 -20.44 17.00 -0.90
N GLU A 109 -20.70 16.91 0.39
CA GLU A 109 -21.56 17.83 1.15
C GLU A 109 -21.02 17.94 2.57
N ASP A 110 -20.98 19.16 3.14
CA ASP A 110 -20.53 19.40 4.51
C ASP A 110 -19.17 18.74 4.89
N GLY A 111 -18.23 18.68 3.94
CA GLY A 111 -16.88 18.16 4.15
C GLY A 111 -16.75 16.63 4.20
N HIS A 112 -17.78 15.89 3.75
CA HIS A 112 -17.76 14.43 3.66
C HIS A 112 -18.47 13.95 2.38
N ILE A 113 -18.36 12.64 2.09
CA ILE A 113 -18.95 12.03 0.90
C ILE A 113 -20.35 11.52 1.24
N GLU A 114 -21.36 12.17 0.67
CA GLU A 114 -22.74 11.70 0.70
C GLU A 114 -22.95 10.62 -0.37
N THR A 115 -23.84 9.67 -0.07
CA THR A 115 -24.17 8.56 -0.98
C THR A 115 -25.66 8.52 -1.27
N VAL A 116 -26.01 8.41 -2.55
CA VAL A 116 -27.38 8.21 -3.01
C VAL A 116 -27.48 6.83 -3.66
N TYR A 117 -28.47 6.05 -3.22
CA TYR A 117 -28.79 4.76 -3.81
C TYR A 117 -30.26 4.70 -4.21
N ASN A 118 -30.55 4.31 -5.45
CA ASN A 118 -31.91 4.33 -6.02
C ASN A 118 -32.61 5.70 -5.86
N GLY A 119 -31.86 6.80 -6.03
CA GLY A 119 -32.39 8.17 -5.94
C GLY A 119 -32.72 8.63 -4.52
N LYS A 120 -32.30 7.90 -3.48
CA LYS A 120 -32.48 8.28 -2.07
C LYS A 120 -31.13 8.35 -1.37
N LYS A 121 -30.92 9.35 -0.50
CA LYS A 121 -29.78 9.38 0.41
C LYS A 121 -29.73 8.09 1.24
N VAL A 122 -28.54 7.52 1.37
CA VAL A 122 -28.31 6.29 2.13
C VAL A 122 -28.31 6.63 3.63
N ASP A 123 -29.10 5.89 4.40
CA ASP A 123 -29.05 5.92 5.86
C ASP A 123 -28.09 4.81 6.33
N TRP A 124 -26.86 5.19 6.67
CA TRP A 124 -25.83 4.25 7.13
C TRP A 124 -26.19 3.57 8.46
N GLU A 125 -27.17 4.03 9.23
CA GLU A 125 -27.66 3.29 10.42
C GLU A 125 -28.47 2.04 10.04
N ARG A 126 -28.88 1.93 8.77
CA ARG A 126 -29.73 0.85 8.25
C ARG A 126 -28.99 -0.06 7.28
N CYS A 127 -27.68 -0.18 7.43
CA CYS A 127 -26.89 -1.16 6.69
C CYS A 127 -27.47 -2.56 6.85
N TRP A 128 -27.54 -3.32 5.76
CA TRP A 128 -28.04 -4.69 5.80
C TRP A 128 -27.06 -5.62 6.53
N ASN A 129 -25.92 -5.92 5.92
CA ASN A 129 -24.92 -6.86 6.46
C ASN A 129 -23.48 -6.30 6.47
N GLY A 130 -23.27 -5.14 5.85
CA GLY A 130 -21.94 -4.53 5.80
C GLY A 130 -21.60 -3.74 7.06
N ASN A 131 -20.36 -3.24 7.11
CA ASN A 131 -19.88 -2.45 8.24
C ASN A 131 -20.18 -0.96 8.04
N SER A 132 -21.25 -0.48 8.68
CA SER A 132 -21.64 0.94 8.69
C SER A 132 -20.52 1.87 9.19
N SER A 133 -19.82 1.47 10.26
CA SER A 133 -18.77 2.30 10.85
C SER A 133 -17.57 2.44 9.90
N TYR A 134 -17.22 1.35 9.21
CA TYR A 134 -16.22 1.38 8.15
C TYR A 134 -16.64 2.33 7.01
N MET A 135 -17.86 2.21 6.50
CA MET A 135 -18.34 3.09 5.43
C MET A 135 -18.30 4.55 5.83
N LYS A 136 -18.76 4.88 7.04
CA LYS A 136 -18.69 6.25 7.57
C LYS A 136 -17.26 6.78 7.67
N SER A 137 -16.30 5.93 8.04
CA SER A 137 -14.88 6.30 8.08
C SER A 137 -14.35 6.61 6.67
N ARG A 138 -14.54 5.68 5.72
CA ARG A 138 -14.11 5.83 4.33
C ARG A 138 -14.80 6.96 3.57
N LEU A 139 -15.98 7.39 4.04
CA LEU A 139 -16.75 8.51 3.50
C LEU A 139 -16.54 9.82 4.27
N GLY A 140 -15.68 9.84 5.29
CA GLY A 140 -15.28 11.03 6.05
C GLY A 140 -16.34 11.62 6.97
N TYR A 141 -17.28 10.84 7.47
CA TYR A 141 -18.24 11.31 8.49
C TYR A 141 -17.57 11.61 9.84
N PHE A 142 -16.32 11.15 10.05
CA PHE A 142 -15.55 11.40 11.28
C PHE A 142 -14.45 12.43 11.02
N LYS A 143 -14.77 13.71 11.29
CA LYS A 143 -13.85 14.82 11.06
C LYS A 143 -12.50 14.65 11.77
N GLY A 144 -11.40 14.88 11.05
CA GLY A 144 -10.03 14.70 11.54
C GLY A 144 -9.59 13.24 11.62
N ARG A 145 -10.37 12.32 11.05
CA ARG A 145 -10.10 10.87 10.91
C ARG A 145 -10.55 10.39 9.54
N GLU A 146 -10.45 11.27 8.55
CA GLU A 146 -10.68 10.95 7.16
C GLU A 146 -9.75 9.80 6.74
N ASP A 147 -10.23 8.93 5.86
CA ASP A 147 -9.48 7.79 5.36
C ASP A 147 -9.74 7.67 3.85
N TYR A 148 -9.23 8.65 3.13
CA TYR A 148 -9.34 8.75 1.67
C TYR A 148 -8.06 8.32 0.97
N CYS A 149 -6.96 8.18 1.72
CA CYS A 149 -5.62 7.99 1.21
C CYS A 149 -5.49 6.95 0.09
N PHE A 150 -4.65 7.27 -0.88
CA PHE A 150 -4.08 6.29 -1.79
C PHE A 150 -2.95 5.56 -1.06
N ASN A 151 -2.98 4.23 -1.06
CA ASN A 151 -2.02 3.41 -0.31
C ASN A 151 -1.43 2.27 -1.13
N GLY A 152 -0.35 1.69 -0.63
CA GLY A 152 0.30 0.52 -1.23
C GLY A 152 1.38 -0.03 -0.30
N PHE A 153 2.19 -0.94 -0.83
CA PHE A 153 3.27 -1.58 -0.07
C PHE A 153 4.64 -1.08 -0.54
N ALA A 154 5.61 -1.05 0.36
CA ALA A 154 6.97 -0.64 0.03
C ALA A 154 7.80 -1.75 -0.65
N PHE A 155 7.46 -3.03 -0.44
CA PHE A 155 8.25 -4.18 -0.90
C PHE A 155 7.47 -5.06 -1.86
N LYS A 156 8.15 -5.59 -2.88
CA LYS A 156 7.54 -6.37 -3.95
C LYS A 156 7.92 -7.84 -3.93
N ASP A 157 9.15 -8.15 -3.52
CA ASP A 157 9.76 -9.48 -3.39
C ASP A 157 8.81 -10.59 -2.88
N LEU A 158 7.99 -10.30 -1.87
CA LEU A 158 7.06 -11.25 -1.25
C LEU A 158 5.59 -10.80 -1.29
N LEU A 159 5.28 -9.71 -2.01
CA LEU A 159 3.96 -9.05 -1.98
C LEU A 159 2.77 -10.00 -2.16
N TYR A 160 2.91 -11.00 -3.03
CA TYR A 160 1.82 -11.95 -3.31
C TYR A 160 1.64 -13.05 -2.27
N LYS A 161 2.57 -13.17 -1.32
CA LYS A 161 2.40 -13.97 -0.10
C LYS A 161 1.73 -13.17 1.02
N ASN A 162 1.40 -11.90 0.82
CA ASN A 162 0.59 -11.12 1.74
C ASN A 162 -0.88 -11.60 1.71
N SER A 163 -1.51 -11.78 2.88
CA SER A 163 -2.93 -12.15 2.96
C SER A 163 -3.85 -11.09 2.34
N TYR A 164 -3.52 -9.81 2.48
CA TYR A 164 -4.28 -8.71 1.90
C TYR A 164 -4.29 -8.76 0.37
N ALA A 165 -3.16 -9.12 -0.25
CA ALA A 165 -3.08 -9.30 -1.70
C ALA A 165 -4.05 -10.37 -2.21
N ARG A 166 -4.25 -11.45 -1.44
CA ARG A 166 -5.25 -12.49 -1.72
C ARG A 166 -6.68 -12.02 -1.48
N ASN A 167 -6.93 -11.31 -0.37
CA ASN A 167 -8.26 -10.81 -0.05
C ASN A 167 -8.81 -9.86 -1.12
N LEU A 168 -7.94 -9.05 -1.73
CA LEU A 168 -8.30 -8.12 -2.80
C LEU A 168 -8.48 -8.79 -4.18
N SER A 169 -8.26 -10.10 -4.31
CA SER A 169 -8.51 -10.80 -5.58
C SER A 169 -10.00 -10.85 -5.94
N GLY A 170 -10.90 -10.62 -4.97
CA GLY A 170 -12.34 -10.42 -5.19
C GLY A 170 -12.64 -9.01 -5.70
N VAL A 171 -13.70 -8.39 -5.20
CA VAL A 171 -13.98 -6.95 -5.46
C VAL A 171 -13.10 -6.06 -4.56
N PRO A 172 -12.84 -4.78 -4.93
CA PRO A 172 -12.19 -3.84 -4.02
C PRO A 172 -12.89 -3.78 -2.67
N GLU A 173 -12.14 -3.68 -1.57
CA GLU A 173 -12.69 -3.73 -0.19
C GLU A 173 -13.85 -2.75 0.02
N PHE A 174 -13.66 -1.49 -0.38
CA PHE A 174 -14.70 -0.46 -0.33
C PHE A 174 -15.98 -0.88 -1.07
N ILE A 175 -15.84 -1.44 -2.28
CA ILE A 175 -16.98 -1.93 -3.07
C ILE A 175 -17.65 -3.13 -2.40
N GLY A 176 -16.88 -4.04 -1.82
CA GLY A 176 -17.42 -5.17 -1.05
C GLY A 176 -18.30 -4.70 0.12
N GLN A 177 -17.80 -3.75 0.93
CA GLN A 177 -18.56 -3.19 2.04
C GLN A 177 -19.78 -2.40 1.58
N LEU A 178 -19.65 -1.61 0.51
CA LEU A 178 -20.76 -0.89 -0.11
C LEU A 178 -21.88 -1.84 -0.54
N ILE A 179 -21.54 -2.94 -1.22
CA ILE A 179 -22.52 -3.94 -1.69
C ILE A 179 -23.25 -4.60 -0.53
N GLU A 180 -22.54 -4.98 0.53
CA GLU A 180 -23.15 -5.59 1.71
C GLU A 180 -24.03 -4.61 2.51
N CYS A 181 -23.66 -3.32 2.54
CA CYS A 181 -24.46 -2.28 3.17
C CYS A 181 -25.74 -1.98 2.40
N LEU A 182 -25.65 -1.85 1.07
CA LEU A 182 -26.77 -1.45 0.19
C LEU A 182 -27.62 -2.63 -0.32
N GLY A 183 -27.13 -3.86 -0.21
CA GLY A 183 -27.75 -5.04 -0.81
C GLY A 183 -27.70 -5.07 -2.33
N CYS A 184 -26.75 -4.36 -2.97
CA CYS A 184 -26.65 -4.22 -4.42
C CYS A 184 -25.72 -5.26 -5.07
N ARG A 185 -26.00 -6.55 -4.86
CA ARG A 185 -25.12 -7.67 -5.29
C ARG A 185 -24.75 -7.67 -6.77
N GLU A 186 -25.62 -7.18 -7.64
CA GLU A 186 -25.37 -7.08 -9.08
C GLU A 186 -24.12 -6.25 -9.42
N LEU A 187 -23.80 -5.22 -8.62
CA LEU A 187 -22.58 -4.44 -8.78
C LEU A 187 -21.33 -5.31 -8.56
N GLY A 188 -21.39 -6.25 -7.60
CA GLY A 188 -20.31 -7.18 -7.33
C GLY A 188 -20.05 -8.12 -8.50
N TYR A 189 -21.11 -8.68 -9.08
CA TYR A 189 -21.01 -9.54 -10.27
C TYR A 189 -20.42 -8.77 -11.45
N TYR A 190 -20.89 -7.54 -11.68
CA TYR A 190 -20.35 -6.68 -12.73
C TYR A 190 -18.84 -6.45 -12.56
N PHE A 191 -18.38 -6.08 -11.37
CA PHE A 191 -16.95 -5.91 -11.11
C PHE A 191 -16.18 -7.20 -11.38
N MET A 192 -16.67 -8.35 -10.92
CA MET A 192 -15.97 -9.63 -11.13
C MET A 192 -15.84 -10.01 -12.61
N GLU A 193 -16.83 -9.69 -13.44
CA GLU A 193 -16.85 -10.00 -14.88
C GLU A 193 -16.05 -8.98 -15.72
N HIS A 194 -16.15 -7.69 -15.37
CA HIS A 194 -15.65 -6.58 -16.20
C HIS A 194 -14.40 -5.90 -15.64
N SER A 195 -13.61 -6.60 -14.84
CA SER A 195 -12.36 -6.05 -14.30
C SER A 195 -11.23 -7.08 -14.24
N LYS A 196 -10.00 -6.58 -14.09
CA LYS A 196 -8.81 -7.39 -13.85
C LYS A 196 -8.06 -6.85 -12.63
N TYR A 197 -7.34 -7.74 -11.96
CA TYR A 197 -6.55 -7.42 -10.78
C TYR A 197 -5.11 -7.14 -11.16
N TYR A 198 -4.55 -6.04 -10.65
CA TYR A 198 -3.24 -5.53 -11.01
C TYR A 198 -2.44 -5.11 -9.78
N CYS A 199 -1.11 -5.16 -9.93
CA CYS A 199 -0.18 -4.43 -9.09
C CYS A 199 0.36 -3.26 -9.93
N TYR A 200 0.19 -2.03 -9.44
CA TYR A 200 0.73 -0.81 -10.03
C TYR A 200 1.95 -0.39 -9.24
N GLU A 201 3.05 -0.11 -9.93
CA GLU A 201 4.29 0.39 -9.37
C GLU A 201 4.40 1.90 -9.60
N TYR A 202 4.70 2.61 -8.52
CA TYR A 202 5.02 4.03 -8.53
C TYR A 202 6.37 4.24 -7.87
N LYS A 203 7.12 5.22 -8.36
CA LYS A 203 8.33 5.70 -7.69
C LYS A 203 8.08 7.13 -7.25
N ILE A 204 8.10 7.37 -5.94
CA ILE A 204 7.55 8.59 -5.33
C ILE A 204 8.63 9.25 -4.45
N PRO A 205 8.71 10.59 -4.41
CA PRO A 205 9.53 11.29 -3.42
C PRO A 205 9.17 10.87 -1.99
N ILE A 206 10.18 10.54 -1.19
CA ILE A 206 9.96 9.95 0.15
C ILE A 206 9.32 10.94 1.14
N ASP A 207 9.47 12.24 0.90
CA ASP A 207 8.83 13.29 1.71
C ASP A 207 7.31 13.36 1.51
N ARG A 208 6.81 12.90 0.35
CA ARG A 208 5.39 12.86 -0.01
C ARG A 208 4.63 11.65 0.54
N VAL A 209 5.33 10.55 0.86
CA VAL A 209 4.70 9.35 1.44
C VAL A 209 4.74 9.36 2.96
N MET A 210 3.79 8.69 3.59
CA MET A 210 3.77 8.38 5.01
C MET A 210 3.84 6.86 5.19
N PHE A 211 4.63 6.39 6.14
CA PHE A 211 4.52 5.02 6.62
C PHE A 211 3.29 4.94 7.54
N ASP A 212 2.40 3.98 7.31
CA ASP A 212 1.11 3.87 8.02
C ASP A 212 1.29 3.78 9.55
N ASP A 213 2.32 3.07 9.99
CA ASP A 213 2.71 2.86 11.39
C ASP A 213 3.62 3.96 11.96
N HIS A 214 4.11 4.88 11.12
CA HIS A 214 5.06 5.95 11.48
C HIS A 214 4.78 7.26 10.72
N ASP A 215 3.52 7.70 10.71
CA ASP A 215 3.04 8.86 9.95
C ASP A 215 3.70 10.20 10.36
N SER A 216 4.17 10.30 11.60
CA SER A 216 4.83 11.48 12.17
C SER A 216 6.33 11.61 11.85
N TYR A 217 6.92 10.65 11.14
CA TYR A 217 8.35 10.68 10.82
C TYR A 217 8.71 11.85 9.91
N SER A 218 9.79 12.56 10.24
CA SER A 218 10.42 13.51 9.32
C SER A 218 11.04 12.78 8.12
N THR A 219 11.36 13.49 7.03
CA THR A 219 12.00 12.89 5.84
C THR A 219 13.24 12.07 6.20
N GLY A 220 14.15 12.60 7.03
CA GLY A 220 15.34 11.86 7.45
C GLY A 220 15.04 10.61 8.28
N MET A 221 13.96 10.63 9.09
CA MET A 221 13.50 9.45 9.82
C MET A 221 12.90 8.40 8.87
N LYS A 222 12.09 8.81 7.88
CA LYS A 222 11.54 7.92 6.83
C LYS A 222 12.65 7.22 6.05
N GLN A 223 13.68 7.96 5.67
CA GLN A 223 14.85 7.44 4.96
C GLN A 223 15.58 6.35 5.73
N LYS A 224 15.87 6.60 7.02
CA LYS A 224 16.51 5.62 7.88
C LYS A 224 15.59 4.43 8.15
N TYR A 225 14.31 4.67 8.36
CA TYR A 225 13.32 3.61 8.57
C TYR A 225 13.21 2.68 7.36
N LEU A 226 13.20 3.22 6.13
CA LEU A 226 13.25 2.39 4.92
C LEU A 226 14.48 1.47 4.91
N ILE A 227 15.67 2.01 5.23
CA ILE A 227 16.90 1.22 5.32
C ILE A 227 16.78 0.14 6.41
N GLU A 228 16.22 0.48 7.58
CA GLU A 228 15.93 -0.50 8.64
C GLU A 228 15.05 -1.64 8.11
N CYS A 229 13.91 -1.33 7.47
CA CYS A 229 13.00 -2.33 6.90
C CYS A 229 13.70 -3.25 5.90
N VAL A 230 14.60 -2.71 5.05
CA VAL A 230 15.34 -3.50 4.07
C VAL A 230 16.32 -4.46 4.76
N ILE A 231 17.06 -4.00 5.77
CA ILE A 231 17.96 -4.85 6.56
C ILE A 231 17.18 -5.95 7.28
N GLU A 232 16.01 -5.62 7.85
CA GLU A 232 15.14 -6.59 8.49
C GLU A 232 14.63 -7.65 7.52
N ARG A 233 14.21 -7.24 6.31
CA ARG A 233 13.80 -8.13 5.24
C ARG A 233 14.92 -9.07 4.79
N LEU A 234 16.13 -8.54 4.60
CA LEU A 234 17.30 -9.33 4.20
C LEU A 234 17.73 -10.32 5.29
N ARG A 235 17.66 -9.93 6.57
CA ARG A 235 17.83 -10.86 7.69
C ARG A 235 16.83 -12.01 7.61
N ASP A 236 15.56 -11.75 7.33
CA ASP A 236 14.55 -12.80 7.30
C ASP A 236 14.88 -13.85 6.22
N TYR A 237 15.44 -13.44 5.08
CA TYR A 237 15.95 -14.37 4.07
C TYR A 237 17.12 -15.26 4.55
N VAL A 238 17.87 -14.84 5.57
CA VAL A 238 18.98 -15.63 6.14
C VAL A 238 18.47 -16.64 7.17
N TYR A 239 17.54 -16.22 8.04
CA TYR A 239 17.16 -17.00 9.22
C TYR A 239 15.79 -17.66 9.13
N SER A 240 14.97 -17.29 8.15
CA SER A 240 13.69 -17.93 7.87
C SER A 240 13.81 -18.87 6.68
N ASN A 241 12.99 -19.93 6.69
CA ASN A 241 12.83 -20.75 5.50
C ASN A 241 11.97 -19.98 4.48
N PRO A 242 12.47 -19.70 3.25
CA PRO A 242 11.75 -18.92 2.24
C PRO A 242 10.37 -19.48 1.86
N ARG A 243 10.16 -20.79 2.07
CA ARG A 243 8.87 -21.45 1.85
C ARG A 243 7.78 -20.97 2.81
N TYR A 244 8.16 -20.53 4.02
CA TYR A 244 7.23 -20.11 5.08
C TYR A 244 7.31 -18.61 5.38
N MET A 245 8.08 -17.85 4.59
CA MET A 245 8.06 -16.40 4.66
C MET A 245 6.74 -15.89 4.07
N TYR A 246 5.98 -15.17 4.88
CA TYR A 246 4.80 -14.42 4.49
C TYR A 246 5.06 -12.92 4.65
N ASP A 247 4.32 -12.11 3.93
CA ASP A 247 4.63 -10.69 3.77
C ASP A 247 3.74 -9.79 4.65
N HIS A 248 3.38 -10.25 5.85
CA HIS A 248 2.47 -9.54 6.74
C HIS A 248 3.04 -8.22 7.28
N GLU A 249 4.36 -8.15 7.43
CA GLU A 249 5.09 -6.98 7.96
C GLU A 249 5.62 -6.07 6.84
N ASN A 250 5.03 -6.14 5.64
CA ASN A 250 5.39 -5.23 4.55
C ASN A 250 4.93 -3.81 4.89
N PRO A 251 5.83 -2.81 4.97
CA PRO A 251 5.45 -1.45 5.31
C PRO A 251 4.38 -0.93 4.35
N VAL A 252 3.25 -0.50 4.93
CA VAL A 252 2.17 0.16 4.19
C VAL A 252 2.54 1.63 4.03
N LEU A 253 2.53 2.09 2.79
CA LEU A 253 2.75 3.48 2.42
C LEU A 253 1.41 4.13 2.10
N ARG A 254 1.23 5.37 2.56
CA ARG A 254 0.05 6.20 2.29
C ARG A 254 0.46 7.56 1.75
N LEU A 255 -0.37 8.12 0.89
CA LEU A 255 -0.34 9.56 0.60
C LEU A 255 -1.27 10.29 1.57
N ALA A 256 -1.15 11.62 1.65
CA ALA A 256 -2.11 12.42 2.40
C ALA A 256 -3.54 12.25 1.82
N ASP A 257 -4.56 12.40 2.66
CA ASP A 257 -5.96 12.13 2.27
C ASP A 257 -6.47 13.02 1.13
N ASP A 258 -5.91 14.22 0.99
CA ASP A 258 -6.20 15.18 -0.08
C ASP A 258 -5.26 15.07 -1.28
N ASP A 259 -4.26 14.19 -1.22
CA ASP A 259 -3.24 14.08 -2.26
C ASP A 259 -3.71 13.23 -3.46
N ILE A 260 -3.23 13.59 -4.64
CA ILE A 260 -3.43 12.87 -5.90
C ILE A 260 -2.08 12.75 -6.58
N LEU A 261 -1.62 11.53 -6.79
CA LEU A 261 -0.33 11.27 -7.43
C LEU A 261 -0.47 11.30 -8.95
N PRO A 262 0.22 12.23 -9.65
CA PRO A 262 0.18 12.31 -11.11
C PRO A 262 0.77 11.06 -11.78
N ALA A 263 0.31 10.82 -13.01
CA ALA A 263 0.80 9.73 -13.86
C ALA A 263 2.32 9.77 -14.13
N SER A 264 2.99 10.90 -13.91
CA SER A 264 4.45 11.02 -14.08
C SER A 264 5.27 10.16 -13.11
N TYR A 265 4.66 9.70 -12.01
CA TYR A 265 5.32 8.83 -11.03
C TYR A 265 5.05 7.33 -11.28
N PHE A 266 4.17 7.01 -12.22
CA PHE A 266 3.91 5.63 -12.62
C PHE A 266 5.14 5.04 -13.31
N VAL A 267 5.50 3.81 -12.92
CA VAL A 267 6.63 3.07 -13.48
C VAL A 267 6.14 1.92 -14.34
N SER A 268 5.36 1.02 -13.74
CA SER A 268 4.92 -0.21 -14.40
C SER A 268 3.62 -0.73 -13.80
N LYS A 269 2.98 -1.67 -14.51
CA LYS A 269 1.86 -2.45 -13.98
C LYS A 269 1.99 -3.89 -14.43
N GLU A 270 1.49 -4.79 -13.61
CA GLU A 270 1.40 -6.22 -13.91
C GLU A 270 0.01 -6.75 -13.57
N ILE A 271 -0.46 -7.72 -14.35
CA ILE A 271 -1.70 -8.44 -14.05
C ILE A 271 -1.38 -9.49 -12.98
N ILE A 272 -2.14 -9.46 -11.89
CA ILE A 272 -2.04 -10.47 -10.82
C ILE A 272 -2.92 -11.65 -11.21
N THR A 273 -2.31 -12.83 -11.30
CA THR A 273 -3.01 -14.08 -11.59
C THR A 273 -3.23 -14.90 -10.32
N GLY A 274 -4.20 -15.83 -10.37
CA GLY A 274 -4.46 -16.72 -9.25
C GLY A 274 -3.28 -17.61 -8.88
N ASP A 275 -2.38 -17.93 -9.81
CA ASP A 275 -1.18 -18.74 -9.55
C ASP A 275 -0.12 -17.96 -8.77
N MET A 276 -0.05 -16.63 -8.95
CA MET A 276 0.89 -15.77 -8.22
C MET A 276 0.51 -15.63 -6.74
N LEU A 277 -0.77 -15.83 -6.41
CA LEU A 277 -1.36 -15.70 -5.08
C LEU A 277 -1.36 -17.00 -4.26
N ARG A 278 -0.71 -18.07 -4.76
CA ARG A 278 -0.68 -19.40 -4.13
C ARG A 278 0.54 -19.64 -3.26
#